data_AF-A0A7J2T8X0-F1
#
_entry.id   AF-A0A7J2T8X0-F1
#
_cell.length_a   1.000
_cell.length_b   1.000
_cell.length_c   1.000
_cell.angle_alpha   90.00
_cell.angle_beta   90.00
_cell.angle_gamma   90.00
#
_symmetry.space_group_name_H-M   'P 1'
#
loop_
_entity.id
_entity.type
_entity.pdbx_description
1 polymer ?
#
loop_
_entity_poly.entity_id
_entity_poly.type
_entity_poly.pdbx_seq_one_letter_code
_entity_poly.pdbx_strand_id
1 'polypeptide(L)'
;MARDEIRVMMLTWEYPPRIIGGISPHVYYLSKYLAKNGAKVYVVTCDFPGALQHETIEGVEVFRISAYRNPAPDFASWVYLMNVNMQKDAATIAKDLGGVDIFHAHDWLVATASIGLKHVFRKPL
;
A
#
# COMPACT_ATOMS: atom_id res chain seq x y z
N MET A 1 14.12 -27.24 -3.89
CA MET A 1 13.75 -26.11 -4.75
C MET A 1 13.69 -24.89 -3.85
N ALA A 2 14.49 -23.86 -4.09
CA ALA A 2 14.34 -22.60 -3.36
C ALA A 2 12.91 -22.09 -3.63
N ARG A 3 12.14 -21.82 -2.59
CA ARG A 3 10.84 -21.16 -2.77
C ARG A 3 11.13 -19.77 -3.31
N ASP A 4 10.55 -19.41 -4.45
CA ASP A 4 10.62 -18.03 -4.93
C ASP A 4 10.11 -17.08 -3.83
N GLU A 5 10.83 -15.98 -3.62
CA GLU A 5 10.48 -14.94 -2.64
C GLU A 5 9.10 -14.36 -2.96
N ILE A 6 8.14 -14.50 -2.04
CA ILE A 6 6.78 -13.99 -2.26
C ILE A 6 6.76 -12.46 -2.21
N ARG A 7 6.17 -11.84 -3.24
CA ARG A 7 6.04 -10.38 -3.36
C ARG A 7 4.67 -9.93 -2.86
N VAL A 8 4.68 -9.19 -1.76
CA VAL A 8 3.46 -8.72 -1.08
C VAL A 8 3.34 -7.21 -1.26
N MET A 9 2.24 -6.75 -1.85
CA MET A 9 1.88 -5.32 -1.87
C MET A 9 0.79 -5.05 -0.83
N MET A 10 1.17 -4.44 0.28
CA MET A 10 0.28 -4.03 1.35
C MET A 10 -0.29 -2.64 1.02
N LEU A 11 -1.62 -2.51 1.01
CA LEU A 11 -2.30 -1.22 0.86
C LEU A 11 -2.80 -0.79 2.24
N THR A 12 -2.50 0.45 2.63
CA THR A 12 -2.97 1.05 3.89
C THR A 12 -3.05 2.55 3.72
N TRP A 13 -4.05 3.21 4.30
CA TRP A 13 -4.08 4.68 4.32
C TRP A 13 -3.26 5.27 5.48
N GLU A 14 -2.91 4.43 6.47
CA GLU A 14 -2.11 4.76 7.66
C GLU A 14 -0.77 4.02 7.65
N TYR A 15 0.33 4.77 7.75
CA TYR A 15 1.68 4.24 7.92
C TYR A 15 2.59 5.37 8.42
N PRO A 16 3.59 5.13 9.30
CA PRO A 16 4.43 6.19 9.81
C PRO A 16 5.05 7.05 8.69
N PRO A 17 5.11 8.38 8.84
CA PRO A 17 4.76 9.16 10.04
C PRO A 17 3.26 9.47 10.24
N ARG A 18 2.38 9.08 9.31
CA ARG A 18 0.92 9.24 9.46
C ARG A 18 0.39 8.23 10.48
N ILE A 19 0.00 8.71 11.66
CA ILE A 19 -0.55 7.89 12.75
C ILE A 19 -1.89 8.51 13.16
N ILE A 20 -2.99 7.81 12.90
CA ILE A 20 -4.35 8.24 13.33
C ILE A 20 -4.88 7.27 14.39
N GLY A 21 -4.63 5.97 14.22
CA GLY A 21 -5.01 4.93 15.15
C GLY A 21 -4.03 3.75 15.16
N GLY A 22 -4.54 2.57 15.52
CA GLY A 22 -3.74 1.35 15.67
C GLY A 22 -3.26 0.72 14.36
N ILE A 23 -3.79 1.15 13.21
CA ILE A 23 -3.45 0.57 11.90
C ILE A 23 -2.01 0.94 11.52
N SER A 24 -1.60 2.20 11.70
CA SER A 24 -0.25 2.66 11.40
C SER A 24 0.84 1.80 12.07
N PRO A 25 0.88 1.63 13.41
CA PRO A 25 1.86 0.75 14.05
C PRO A 25 1.65 -0.73 13.69
N HIS A 26 0.41 -1.21 13.53
CA HIS A 26 0.15 -2.59 13.12
C HIS A 26 0.82 -2.93 11.78
N VAL A 27 0.55 -2.13 10.75
CA VAL A 27 1.11 -2.34 9.41
C VAL A 27 2.62 -2.15 9.41
N TYR A 28 3.13 -1.15 10.15
CA TYR A 28 4.56 -0.89 10.30
C TYR A 28 5.34 -2.10 10.83
N TYR A 29 4.87 -2.71 11.92
CA TYR A 29 5.54 -3.89 12.46
C TYR A 29 5.31 -5.11 11.57
N LEU A 30 4.09 -5.34 11.11
CA LEU A 30 3.77 -6.49 10.25
C LEU A 30 4.61 -6.50 8.97
N SER A 31 4.72 -5.38 8.26
CA SER A 31 5.49 -5.29 7.02
C SER A 31 6.95 -5.66 7.23
N LYS A 32 7.55 -5.18 8.33
CA LYS A 32 8.95 -5.46 8.67
C LYS A 32 9.16 -6.90 9.11
N TYR A 33 8.24 -7.47 9.87
CA TYR A 33 8.31 -8.89 10.25
C TYR A 33 8.16 -9.80 9.03
N LEU A 34 7.27 -9.47 8.09
CA LEU A 34 7.15 -10.21 6.82
C LEU A 34 8.44 -10.12 6.00
N ALA A 35 9.01 -8.92 5.87
CA ALA A 35 10.28 -8.72 5.16
C ALA A 35 11.42 -9.53 5.80
N LYS A 36 11.54 -9.49 7.13
CA LYS A 36 12.51 -10.28 7.90
C LYS A 36 12.35 -11.79 7.72
N ASN A 37 11.14 -12.27 7.42
CA ASN A 37 10.85 -13.68 7.18
C ASN A 37 10.94 -14.08 5.69
N GLY A 38 11.57 -13.25 4.85
CA GLY A 38 11.89 -13.58 3.46
C GLY A 38 10.76 -13.32 2.47
N ALA A 39 9.84 -12.40 2.76
CA ALA A 39 8.93 -11.84 1.77
C ALA A 39 9.50 -10.52 1.23
N LYS A 40 9.31 -10.22 -0.06
CA LYS A 40 9.56 -8.88 -0.59
C LYS A 40 8.31 -8.03 -0.38
N VAL A 41 8.40 -7.07 0.55
CA VAL A 41 7.24 -6.29 0.98
C VAL A 41 7.29 -4.88 0.40
N TYR A 42 6.18 -4.50 -0.22
CA TYR A 42 5.91 -3.16 -0.71
C TYR A 42 4.69 -2.61 0.04
N VAL A 43 4.82 -1.43 0.65
CA VAL A 43 3.71 -0.73 1.29
C VAL A 43 3.32 0.44 0.42
N VAL A 44 2.05 0.51 0.00
CA VAL A 44 1.49 1.69 -0.67
C VAL A 44 0.58 2.41 0.32
N THR A 45 0.90 3.67 0.60
CA THR A 45 0.21 4.47 1.63
C THR A 45 0.05 5.94 1.26
N CYS A 46 -0.65 6.72 2.08
CA CYS A 46 -0.87 8.14 1.85
C CYS A 46 0.40 8.96 2.07
N ASP A 47 0.55 10.05 1.31
CA ASP A 47 1.51 11.11 1.55
C ASP A 47 1.39 11.74 2.94
N PHE A 48 2.49 12.32 3.41
CA PHE A 48 2.55 13.05 4.67
C PHE A 48 3.61 14.16 4.59
N PRO A 49 3.38 15.34 5.18
CA PRO A 49 4.36 16.44 5.16
C PRO A 49 5.75 16.00 5.64
N GLY A 50 6.77 16.27 4.83
CA GLY A 50 8.17 15.93 5.13
C GLY A 50 8.55 14.45 4.92
N ALA A 51 7.60 13.57 4.61
CA ALA A 51 7.90 12.18 4.27
C ALA A 51 8.32 12.04 2.81
N LEU A 52 9.28 11.15 2.54
CA LEU A 52 9.70 10.83 1.18
C LEU A 52 8.56 10.11 0.43
N GLN A 53 8.44 10.37 -0.87
CA GLN A 53 7.49 9.65 -1.73
C GLN A 53 7.84 8.16 -1.86
N HIS A 54 9.12 7.83 -1.83
CA HIS A 54 9.60 6.45 -1.79
C HIS A 54 10.80 6.37 -0.85
N GLU A 55 10.81 5.38 0.03
CA GLU A 55 11.95 5.03 0.87
C GLU A 55 11.96 3.54 1.20
N THR A 56 13.12 3.03 1.60
CA THR A 56 13.25 1.65 2.09
C THR A 56 13.47 1.67 3.60
N ILE A 57 12.60 0.99 4.36
CA ILE A 57 12.66 0.91 5.82
C ILE A 57 12.83 -0.56 6.23
N GLU A 58 14.00 -0.93 6.76
CA GLU A 58 14.26 -2.29 7.27
C GLU A 58 13.83 -3.41 6.30
N GLY A 59 14.09 -3.23 5.00
CA GLY A 59 13.75 -4.19 3.94
C GLY A 59 12.37 -4.03 3.32
N VAL A 60 11.56 -3.09 3.80
CA VAL A 60 10.24 -2.74 3.24
C VAL A 60 10.36 -1.55 2.30
N GLU A 61 9.87 -1.67 1.07
CA GLU A 61 9.75 -0.53 0.15
C GLU A 61 8.44 0.22 0.44
N VAL A 62 8.50 1.50 0.81
CA VAL A 62 7.33 2.29 1.17
C VAL A 62 7.09 3.34 0.09
N PHE A 63 5.96 3.26 -0.59
CA PHE A 63 5.50 4.22 -1.60
C PHE A 63 4.35 5.05 -1.04
N ARG A 64 4.50 6.37 -1.08
CA ARG A 64 3.50 7.33 -0.61
C ARG A 64 2.84 8.02 -1.80
N ILE A 65 1.54 7.79 -1.94
CA ILE A 65 0.71 8.32 -3.03
C ILE A 65 -0.04 9.56 -2.56
N SER A 66 -0.41 10.42 -3.50
CA SER A 66 -1.11 11.65 -3.16
C SER A 66 -2.58 11.38 -2.79
N ALA A 67 -2.90 11.45 -1.50
CA ALA A 67 -4.25 11.14 -1.00
C ALA A 67 -5.23 12.31 -1.20
N TYR A 68 -4.72 13.52 -1.45
CA TYR A 68 -5.50 14.75 -1.56
C TYR A 68 -5.34 15.44 -2.92
N ARG A 69 -4.88 14.71 -3.95
CA ARG A 69 -4.74 15.23 -5.33
C ARG A 69 -6.04 15.86 -5.85
N ASN A 70 -7.18 15.33 -5.43
CA ASN A 70 -8.50 15.76 -5.85
C ASN A 70 -9.27 16.27 -4.61
N PRO A 71 -9.72 17.54 -4.61
CA PRO A 71 -10.55 18.06 -3.53
C PRO A 71 -11.84 17.25 -3.37
N ALA A 72 -12.23 16.99 -2.13
CA ALA A 72 -13.44 16.25 -1.79
C ALA A 72 -14.28 17.06 -0.79
N PRO A 73 -15.62 17.12 -0.95
CA PRO A 73 -16.49 17.89 -0.06
C PRO A 73 -16.72 17.23 1.30
N ASP A 74 -16.45 15.92 1.42
CA ASP A 74 -16.71 15.13 2.61
C ASP A 74 -15.76 13.92 2.70
N PHE A 75 -15.80 13.22 3.84
CA PHE A 75 -14.93 12.08 4.10
C PHE A 75 -15.18 10.90 3.15
N ALA A 76 -16.43 10.55 2.85
CA ALA A 76 -16.72 9.41 1.97
C ALA A 76 -16.25 9.68 0.54
N SER A 77 -16.48 10.89 0.04
CA SER A 77 -15.96 11.37 -1.25
C SER A 77 -14.42 11.36 -1.25
N TRP A 78 -13.78 11.76 -0.15
CA TRP A 78 -12.32 11.70 -0.01
C TRP A 78 -11.81 10.26 -0.07
N VAL A 79 -12.43 9.32 0.66
CA VAL A 79 -12.06 7.89 0.62
C VAL A 79 -12.16 7.34 -0.79
N TYR A 80 -13.22 7.66 -1.52
CA TYR A 80 -13.38 7.24 -2.91
C TYR A 80 -12.24 7.76 -3.79
N LEU A 81 -11.96 9.06 -3.75
CA LEU A 81 -10.90 9.68 -4.56
C LEU A 81 -9.50 9.21 -4.16
N MET A 82 -9.27 8.97 -2.87
CA MET A 82 -8.05 8.36 -2.36
C MET A 82 -7.86 6.96 -2.97
N ASN A 83 -8.90 6.13 -3.02
CA ASN A 83 -8.81 4.81 -3.67
C ASN A 83 -8.53 4.90 -5.16
N VAL A 84 -9.13 5.86 -5.89
CA VAL A 84 -8.84 6.06 -7.31
C VAL A 84 -7.35 6.36 -7.52
N ASN A 85 -6.79 7.27 -6.71
CA ASN A 85 -5.38 7.63 -6.77
C ASN A 85 -4.48 6.45 -6.36
N MET A 86 -4.80 5.79 -5.26
CA MET A 86 -4.05 4.64 -4.74
C MET A 86 -4.05 3.48 -5.74
N GLN A 87 -5.19 3.15 -6.34
CA GLN A 87 -5.30 2.08 -7.35
C GLN A 87 -4.44 2.39 -8.58
N LYS A 88 -4.50 3.63 -9.08
CA LYS A 88 -3.71 4.05 -10.25
C LYS A 88 -2.21 3.96 -9.98
N ASP A 89 -1.78 4.55 -8.87
CA ASP A 89 -0.36 4.66 -8.55
C ASP A 89 0.19 3.27 -8.14
N ALA A 90 -0.55 2.49 -7.35
CA ALA A 90 -0.19 1.10 -7.01
C ALA A 90 -0.14 0.18 -8.24
N ALA A 91 -1.03 0.34 -9.22
CA ALA A 91 -0.97 -0.44 -10.45
C ALA A 91 0.28 -0.10 -11.27
N THR A 92 0.67 1.17 -11.31
CA THR A 92 1.91 1.61 -11.97
C THR A 92 3.12 1.02 -11.26
N ILE A 93 3.19 1.14 -9.94
CA ILE A 93 4.26 0.57 -9.11
C ILE A 93 4.34 -0.95 -9.31
N ALA A 94 3.22 -1.67 -9.22
CA ALA A 94 3.19 -3.13 -9.39
C ALA A 94 3.71 -3.54 -10.78
N LYS A 95 3.38 -2.79 -11.83
CA LYS A 95 3.89 -3.03 -13.18
C LYS A 95 5.40 -2.80 -13.26
N ASP A 96 5.89 -1.70 -12.71
CA ASP A 96 7.32 -1.33 -12.76
C ASP A 96 8.20 -2.29 -11.96
N LEU A 97 7.64 -2.92 -10.91
CA LEU A 97 8.28 -3.99 -10.14
C LEU A 97 8.28 -5.35 -10.86
N GLY A 98 7.66 -5.46 -12.04
CA GLY A 98 7.50 -6.73 -12.76
C GLY A 98 6.40 -7.63 -12.17
N GLY A 99 5.49 -7.06 -11.39
CA GLY A 99 4.35 -7.75 -10.76
C GLY A 99 4.55 -8.10 -9.29
N VAL A 100 3.43 -8.44 -8.65
CA VAL A 100 3.34 -8.92 -7.26
C VAL A 100 2.55 -10.22 -7.20
N ASP A 101 2.70 -10.97 -6.12
CA ASP A 101 2.05 -12.26 -5.94
C ASP A 101 0.73 -12.15 -5.17
N ILE A 102 0.63 -11.18 -4.26
CA ILE A 102 -0.56 -10.95 -3.45
C ILE A 102 -0.68 -9.46 -3.11
N PHE A 103 -1.92 -8.96 -3.19
CA PHE A 103 -2.30 -7.68 -2.58
C PHE A 103 -2.81 -7.96 -1.17
N HIS A 104 -2.49 -7.10 -0.20
CA HIS A 104 -2.92 -7.26 1.19
C HIS A 104 -3.52 -5.95 1.67
N ALA A 105 -4.85 -5.90 1.79
CA ALA A 105 -5.57 -4.71 2.21
C ALA A 105 -5.58 -4.57 3.74
N HIS A 106 -5.28 -3.39 4.26
CA HIS A 106 -5.43 -3.05 5.66
C HIS A 106 -6.58 -2.07 5.86
N ASP A 107 -7.68 -2.60 6.39
CA ASP A 107 -8.98 -1.96 6.62
C ASP A 107 -9.85 -1.74 5.37
N TRP A 108 -11.05 -1.21 5.61
CA TRP A 108 -12.06 -0.99 4.58
C TRP A 108 -11.80 0.27 3.73
N LEU A 109 -11.00 1.23 4.21
CA LEU A 109 -10.71 2.48 3.53
C LEU A 109 -9.89 2.27 2.27
N VAL A 110 -9.14 1.17 2.16
CA VAL A 110 -8.36 0.81 0.95
C VAL A 110 -8.96 -0.34 0.16
N ALA A 111 -10.17 -0.80 0.52
CA ALA A 111 -10.77 -2.00 -0.05
C ALA A 111 -11.04 -1.86 -1.55
N THR A 112 -11.55 -0.72 -2.00
CA THR A 112 -11.92 -0.50 -3.42
C THR A 112 -10.70 -0.58 -4.33
N ALA A 113 -9.60 0.09 -3.95
CA ALA A 113 -8.34 0.03 -4.69
C ALA A 113 -7.79 -1.39 -4.74
N SER A 114 -7.79 -2.08 -3.59
CA SER A 114 -7.25 -3.43 -3.47
C SER A 114 -8.03 -4.46 -4.28
N ILE A 115 -9.37 -4.39 -4.27
CA ILE A 115 -10.24 -5.23 -5.11
C ILE A 115 -9.99 -4.96 -6.59
N GLY A 116 -9.89 -3.68 -6.99
CA GLY A 116 -9.56 -3.29 -8.35
C GLY A 116 -8.23 -3.89 -8.81
N LEU A 117 -7.18 -3.77 -8.01
CA LEU A 117 -5.86 -4.33 -8.29
C LEU A 117 -5.87 -5.86 -8.43
N LYS A 118 -6.55 -6.57 -7.51
CA LYS A 118 -6.76 -8.02 -7.62
C LYS A 118 -7.31 -8.41 -8.99
N HIS A 119 -8.33 -7.72 -9.47
CA HIS A 119 -8.95 -8.06 -10.75
C HIS A 119 -8.08 -7.67 -11.95
N VAL A 120 -7.42 -6.52 -11.91
CA VAL A 120 -6.50 -6.05 -12.96
C VAL A 120 -5.33 -7.01 -13.13
N PHE A 121 -4.69 -7.41 -12.03
CA PHE A 121 -3.50 -8.27 -12.06
C PHE A 121 -3.80 -9.77 -11.96
N ARG A 122 -5.06 -10.15 -11.73
CA ARG A 122 -5.50 -11.53 -11.49
C ARG A 122 -4.72 -12.22 -10.36
N LYS A 123 -4.47 -11.48 -9.27
CA LYS A 123 -3.74 -11.96 -8.09
C LYS A 123 -4.66 -12.07 -6.87
N PRO A 124 -4.35 -12.93 -5.89
CA PRO A 124 -5.02 -12.93 -4.61
C PRO A 124 -5.06 -11.55 -3.94
N LEU A 125 -6.14 -11.34 -3.19
CA LEU A 125 -6.33 -10.29 -2.20
C LEU A 125 -6.71 -10.98 -0.89
#